data_AF-A0A1P8FN05-F1
#
_entry.id   AF-A0A1P8FN05-F1
#
_cell.length_a   1.000
_cell.length_b   1.000
_cell.length_c   1.000
_cell.angle_alpha   90.00
_cell.angle_beta   90.00
_cell.angle_gamma   90.00
#
_symmetry.space_group_name_H-M   'P 1'
#
loop_
_entity.id
_entity.type
_entity.pdbx_description
1 polymer ?
#
loop_
_entity_poly.entity_id
_entity_poly.type
_entity_poly.pdbx_seq_one_letter_code
_entity_poly.pdbx_strand_id
1 'polypeptide(L)'
;MLEMSFEGWFQCRLATDPDPSSEKRGISGWTFALPGEPDLDRIIRLQPAGTTLRLGSPEVGVKVVSVAVDGVNAAGHALIGSGVEFLDSAIFLGENGAVAKAGDEPVFPFHLRVSKAGLSLERSMMDPATGKPLINLSSGQKARMDLVPRAGVNDVVQYREARRAQLAQAEAAETDPKRKFGLSKRLKSFAPVSEKNVLMWGPVPAFIFVQYDYQMTTPAGVVIDPTGALGAIDTQAPWNAQFFLGCWDADALCGFASGRLTTA
;
A
#
# COMPACT_ATOMS: atom_id res chain seq x y z
N MET A 1 11.58 11.50 -21.77
CA MET A 1 11.60 10.74 -20.52
C MET A 1 10.88 11.47 -19.40
N LEU A 2 9.80 10.91 -18.87
CA LEU A 2 9.08 11.45 -17.71
C LEU A 2 9.33 10.55 -16.49
N GLU A 3 9.78 11.12 -15.38
CA GLU A 3 9.96 10.41 -14.11
C GLU A 3 9.03 11.03 -13.06
N MET A 4 8.30 10.21 -12.32
CA MET A 4 7.49 10.65 -11.21
C MET A 4 7.78 9.82 -9.96
N SER A 5 7.96 10.49 -8.82
CA SER A 5 8.04 9.83 -7.53
C SER A 5 6.71 9.99 -6.78
N PHE A 6 6.28 8.96 -6.09
CA PHE A 6 5.03 8.94 -5.35
C PHE A 6 5.21 8.37 -3.95
N GLU A 7 4.35 8.79 -3.04
CA GLU A 7 4.29 8.28 -1.67
C GLU A 7 2.91 8.46 -1.05
N GLY A 8 2.65 7.72 0.03
CA GLY A 8 1.45 7.88 0.83
C GLY A 8 0.99 6.56 1.46
N TRP A 9 -0.03 6.63 2.30
CA TRP A 9 -0.59 5.44 2.93
C TRP A 9 -1.53 4.70 1.97
N PHE A 10 -1.52 3.38 2.05
CA PHE A 10 -2.44 2.47 1.38
C PHE A 10 -3.14 1.58 2.42
N GLN A 11 -4.30 1.03 2.07
CA GLN A 11 -4.97 0.00 2.87
C GLN A 11 -4.91 -1.34 2.15
N CYS A 12 -4.64 -2.42 2.89
CA CYS A 12 -4.91 -3.77 2.41
C CYS A 12 -5.44 -4.62 3.57
N ARG A 13 -6.55 -5.31 3.35
CA ARG A 13 -7.22 -6.09 4.39
C ARG A 13 -6.97 -7.54 4.13
N LEU A 14 -5.90 -8.08 4.70
CA LEU A 14 -5.45 -9.46 4.46
C LEU A 14 -5.27 -10.18 5.79
N ALA A 15 -5.50 -11.49 5.79
CA ALA A 15 -5.11 -12.36 6.90
C ALA A 15 -3.61 -12.65 6.80
N THR A 16 -2.94 -12.69 7.94
CA THR A 16 -1.50 -12.91 8.03
C THR A 16 -1.18 -14.28 8.60
N ASP A 17 0.03 -14.77 8.33
CA ASP A 17 0.49 -16.06 8.80
C ASP A 17 0.24 -16.25 10.31
N PRO A 18 -0.20 -17.45 10.73
CA PRO A 18 -0.26 -18.70 9.94
C PRO A 18 -1.60 -18.91 9.19
N ASP A 19 -2.48 -17.92 9.14
CA ASP A 19 -3.78 -18.10 8.48
C ASP A 19 -3.61 -18.24 6.95
N PRO A 20 -4.45 -19.03 6.27
CA PRO A 20 -4.43 -19.11 4.82
C PRO A 20 -4.78 -17.77 4.20
N SER A 21 -4.21 -17.49 3.02
CA SER A 21 -4.48 -16.23 2.30
C SER A 21 -5.96 -16.06 1.90
N SER A 22 -6.77 -17.12 1.96
CA SER A 22 -8.23 -17.07 1.75
C SER A 22 -9.05 -16.85 3.02
N GLU A 23 -8.41 -16.79 4.20
CA GLU A 23 -9.07 -16.53 5.47
C GLU A 23 -9.65 -15.12 5.48
N LYS A 24 -10.96 -15.04 5.70
CA LYS A 24 -11.72 -13.80 5.52
C LYS A 24 -11.77 -12.93 6.76
N ARG A 25 -11.48 -13.48 7.93
CA ARG A 25 -11.66 -12.80 9.22
C ARG A 25 -10.38 -12.68 10.04
N GLY A 26 -9.36 -13.48 9.75
CA GLY A 26 -8.14 -13.59 10.54
C GLY A 26 -8.42 -14.26 11.89
N ILE A 27 -7.73 -15.37 12.15
CA ILE A 27 -7.96 -16.23 13.32
C ILE A 27 -6.71 -16.27 14.19
N SER A 28 -5.58 -16.61 13.58
CA SER A 28 -4.33 -16.94 14.27
C SER A 28 -3.25 -15.90 14.02
N GLY A 29 -3.34 -15.19 12.90
CA GLY A 29 -2.43 -14.11 12.56
C GLY A 29 -2.61 -12.88 13.43
N TRP A 30 -1.81 -11.87 13.11
CA TRP A 30 -1.78 -10.58 13.82
C TRP A 30 -2.68 -9.51 13.17
N THR A 31 -3.42 -9.89 12.12
CA THR A 31 -4.48 -9.09 11.48
C THR A 31 -5.82 -9.81 11.59
N PHE A 32 -6.91 -9.06 11.70
CA PHE A 32 -8.25 -9.62 11.85
C PHE A 32 -9.29 -8.59 11.42
N ALA A 33 -10.47 -9.04 11.01
CA ALA A 33 -11.66 -8.22 10.82
C ALA A 33 -12.59 -8.35 12.04
N LEU A 34 -12.95 -7.22 12.64
CA LEU A 34 -13.76 -7.15 13.86
C LEU A 34 -15.26 -7.30 13.55
N PRO A 35 -16.10 -7.61 14.56
CA PRO A 35 -17.54 -7.66 14.38
C PRO A 35 -18.08 -6.36 13.75
N GLY A 36 -18.80 -6.48 12.64
CA GLY A 36 -19.34 -5.34 11.88
C GLY A 36 -18.39 -4.75 10.83
N GLU A 37 -17.13 -5.18 10.79
CA GLU A 37 -16.22 -4.83 9.69
C GLU A 37 -16.37 -5.80 8.52
N PRO A 38 -16.13 -5.35 7.27
CA PRO A 38 -16.12 -6.22 6.10
C PRO A 38 -15.03 -7.29 6.19
N ASP A 39 -15.15 -8.31 5.34
CA ASP A 39 -14.14 -9.35 5.21
C ASP A 39 -12.81 -8.81 4.67
N LEU A 40 -11.73 -9.50 5.04
CA LEU A 40 -10.40 -9.33 4.50
C LEU A 40 -10.42 -9.77 3.03
N ASP A 41 -10.35 -8.81 2.12
CA ASP A 41 -10.45 -9.02 0.67
C ASP A 41 -9.10 -8.94 -0.06
N ARG A 42 -8.04 -8.58 0.65
CA ARG A 42 -6.64 -8.47 0.20
C ARG A 42 -6.39 -7.44 -0.89
N ILE A 43 -7.40 -6.65 -1.25
CA ILE A 43 -7.27 -5.65 -2.30
C ILE A 43 -6.41 -4.51 -1.76
N ILE A 44 -5.33 -4.23 -2.48
CA ILE A 44 -4.40 -3.13 -2.21
C ILE A 44 -5.02 -1.84 -2.74
N ARG A 45 -5.47 -0.99 -1.81
CA ARG A 45 -6.11 0.29 -2.11
C ARG A 45 -5.14 1.42 -1.85
N LEU A 46 -4.68 2.06 -2.91
CA LEU A 46 -3.81 3.23 -2.82
C LEU A 46 -4.59 4.54 -2.67
N GLN A 47 -5.91 4.53 -2.92
CA GLN A 47 -6.79 5.71 -2.85
C GLN A 47 -7.92 5.49 -1.82
N PRO A 48 -8.55 6.56 -1.29
CA PRO A 48 -9.59 6.45 -0.25
C PRO A 48 -10.81 5.60 -0.64
N ALA A 49 -11.14 5.54 -1.92
CA ALA A 49 -12.33 4.85 -2.41
C ALA A 49 -12.32 3.36 -2.03
N GLY A 50 -13.41 2.90 -1.41
CA GLY A 50 -13.58 1.51 -0.99
C GLY A 50 -12.79 1.11 0.26
N THR A 51 -12.07 2.03 0.91
CA THR A 51 -11.39 1.75 2.18
C THR A 51 -12.38 1.64 3.34
N THR A 52 -11.99 0.96 4.42
CA THR A 52 -12.69 0.92 5.70
C THR A 52 -11.71 1.30 6.79
N LEU A 53 -11.67 2.58 7.13
CA LEU A 53 -10.71 3.12 8.09
C LEU A 53 -11.18 2.84 9.52
N ARG A 54 -10.24 2.46 10.38
CA ARG A 54 -10.46 2.31 11.81
C ARG A 54 -10.16 3.63 12.52
N LEU A 55 -10.65 3.79 13.74
CA LEU A 55 -10.27 4.91 14.59
C LEU A 55 -8.75 4.96 14.70
N GLY A 56 -8.14 6.06 14.22
CA GLY A 56 -6.70 6.24 14.23
C GLY A 56 -5.93 5.81 13.00
N SER A 57 -6.60 5.23 12.00
CA SER A 57 -5.96 4.92 10.75
C SER A 57 -5.38 6.19 10.11
N PRO A 58 -4.21 6.10 9.47
CA PRO A 58 -3.71 7.19 8.64
C PRO A 58 -4.66 7.45 7.45
N GLU A 59 -4.56 8.65 6.88
CA GLU A 59 -5.30 8.98 5.66
C GLU A 59 -4.73 8.20 4.47
N VAL A 60 -5.53 7.30 3.89
CA VAL A 60 -5.15 6.54 2.69
C VAL A 60 -5.15 7.46 1.48
N GLY A 61 -4.06 7.45 0.72
CA GLY A 61 -3.90 8.26 -0.48
C GLY A 61 -2.45 8.35 -0.92
N VAL A 62 -2.07 7.54 -1.89
CA VAL A 62 -0.76 7.62 -2.54
C VAL A 62 -0.82 8.67 -3.64
N LYS A 63 0.10 9.63 -3.60
CA LYS A 63 0.13 10.75 -4.54
C LYS A 63 1.52 10.91 -5.15
N VAL A 64 1.56 11.42 -6.37
CA VAL A 64 2.80 11.92 -6.99
C VAL A 64 3.27 13.14 -6.20
N VAL A 65 4.51 13.11 -5.73
CA VAL A 65 5.11 14.18 -4.92
C VAL A 65 6.22 14.95 -5.63
N SER A 66 6.83 14.34 -6.65
CA SER A 66 7.79 15.02 -7.51
C SER A 66 7.74 14.48 -8.93
N VAL A 67 8.12 15.32 -9.88
CA VAL A 67 8.22 14.98 -11.30
C VAL A 67 9.51 15.55 -11.84
N ALA A 68 10.21 14.78 -12.69
CA ALA A 68 11.31 15.25 -13.50
C ALA A 68 11.04 14.95 -14.98
N VAL A 69 11.40 15.90 -15.84
CA VAL A 69 11.32 15.76 -17.30
C VAL A 69 12.75 15.78 -17.83
N ASP A 70 13.15 14.71 -18.52
CA ASP A 70 14.49 14.52 -19.06
C ASP A 70 15.60 14.74 -18.01
N GLY A 71 15.35 14.27 -16.79
CA GLY A 71 16.27 14.38 -15.66
C GLY A 71 16.24 15.72 -14.91
N VAL A 72 15.44 16.70 -15.36
CA VAL A 72 15.31 18.01 -14.72
C VAL A 72 14.03 18.07 -13.88
N ASN A 73 14.16 18.43 -12.59
CA ASN A 73 13.02 18.57 -11.69
C ASN A 73 12.03 19.63 -12.20
N ALA A 74 10.76 19.27 -12.27
CA ALA A 74 9.66 20.09 -12.78
C ALA A 74 8.64 20.36 -11.66
N ALA A 75 8.97 21.27 -10.74
CA ALA A 75 8.20 21.51 -9.50
C ALA A 75 6.75 22.00 -9.70
N GLY A 76 6.40 22.52 -10.89
CA GLY A 76 5.04 22.94 -11.25
C GLY A 76 4.30 21.97 -12.17
N HIS A 77 4.82 20.75 -12.37
CA HIS A 77 4.27 19.81 -13.34
C HIS A 77 2.84 19.38 -12.98
N ALA A 78 1.99 19.22 -14.00
CA ALA A 78 0.56 18.98 -13.84
C ALA A 78 0.24 17.69 -13.05
N LEU A 79 1.12 16.69 -13.13
CA LEU A 79 0.99 15.42 -12.40
C LEU A 79 1.30 15.51 -10.90
N ILE A 80 1.86 16.60 -10.39
CA ILE A 80 2.11 16.72 -8.95
C ILE A 80 0.77 16.71 -8.20
N GLY A 81 0.66 15.86 -7.19
CA GLY A 81 -0.56 15.60 -6.45
C GLY A 81 -1.55 14.66 -7.15
N SER A 82 -1.21 14.09 -8.32
CA SER A 82 -2.03 13.04 -8.95
C SER A 82 -2.13 11.81 -8.07
N GLY A 83 -3.31 11.19 -8.07
CA GLY A 83 -3.53 9.91 -7.40
C GLY A 83 -2.81 8.78 -8.14
N VAL A 84 -2.24 7.85 -7.38
CA VAL A 84 -1.63 6.62 -7.89
C VAL A 84 -2.48 5.44 -7.43
N GLU A 85 -2.83 4.53 -8.32
CA GLU A 85 -3.69 3.40 -7.98
C GLU A 85 -3.31 2.12 -8.72
N PHE A 86 -3.60 0.99 -8.06
CA PHE A 86 -3.66 -0.29 -8.72
C PHE A 86 -5.09 -0.57 -9.16
N LEU A 87 -5.26 -0.91 -10.43
CA LEU A 87 -6.53 -1.32 -11.02
C LEU A 87 -6.75 -2.82 -10.87
N ASP A 88 -7.93 -3.29 -11.29
CA ASP A 88 -8.29 -4.72 -11.37
C ASP A 88 -8.14 -5.50 -10.06
N SER A 89 -8.34 -4.81 -8.93
CA SER A 89 -8.34 -5.39 -7.59
C SER A 89 -7.02 -6.10 -7.23
N ALA A 90 -5.89 -5.45 -7.51
CA ALA A 90 -4.57 -5.97 -7.17
C ALA A 90 -4.44 -6.44 -5.72
N ILE A 91 -3.81 -7.59 -5.51
CA ILE A 91 -3.57 -8.23 -4.21
C ILE A 91 -2.09 -8.58 -4.03
N PHE A 92 -1.69 -8.88 -2.79
CA PHE A 92 -0.48 -9.67 -2.55
C PHE A 92 -0.79 -11.15 -2.81
N LEU A 93 -0.19 -11.73 -3.86
CA LEU A 93 -0.43 -13.12 -4.27
C LEU A 93 0.61 -14.06 -3.64
N GLY A 94 0.40 -14.44 -2.38
CA GLY A 94 1.30 -15.38 -1.69
C GLY A 94 0.95 -16.85 -1.85
N GLU A 95 -0.35 -17.19 -1.85
CA GLU A 95 -0.87 -18.57 -1.84
C GLU A 95 -0.12 -19.49 -0.85
N ASN A 96 0.08 -19.01 0.39
CA ASN A 96 0.71 -19.76 1.48
C ASN A 96 2.10 -20.33 1.14
N GLY A 97 2.92 -19.57 0.41
CA GLY A 97 4.26 -20.01 0.03
C GLY A 97 4.34 -20.63 -1.36
N ALA A 98 3.22 -20.92 -2.02
CA ALA A 98 3.21 -21.58 -3.33
C ALA A 98 3.72 -20.65 -4.45
N VAL A 99 3.40 -19.35 -4.37
CA VAL A 99 3.84 -18.36 -5.37
C VAL A 99 5.13 -17.68 -4.94
N ALA A 100 5.22 -17.27 -3.68
CA ALA A 100 6.40 -16.62 -3.09
C ALA A 100 6.46 -16.89 -1.59
N LYS A 101 7.63 -16.71 -0.99
CA LYS A 101 7.80 -16.77 0.46
C LYS A 101 6.99 -15.66 1.15
N ALA A 102 6.64 -15.88 2.41
CA ALA A 102 5.93 -14.89 3.22
C ALA A 102 6.69 -13.55 3.25
N GLY A 103 6.01 -12.48 2.87
CA GLY A 103 6.56 -11.13 2.75
C GLY A 103 7.39 -10.88 1.48
N ASP A 104 7.43 -11.79 0.51
CA ASP A 104 8.00 -11.57 -0.83
C ASP A 104 6.92 -11.60 -1.92
N GLU A 105 5.63 -11.52 -1.54
CA GLU A 105 4.51 -11.73 -2.44
C GLU A 105 4.47 -10.71 -3.59
N PRO A 106 4.25 -11.15 -4.83
CA PRO A 106 4.04 -10.25 -5.96
C PRO A 106 2.73 -9.46 -5.80
N VAL A 107 2.71 -8.25 -6.37
CA VAL A 107 1.46 -7.49 -6.58
C VAL A 107 0.81 -8.01 -7.86
N PHE A 108 -0.42 -8.53 -7.76
CA PHE A 108 -1.09 -9.17 -8.89
C PHE A 108 -2.60 -8.89 -8.92
N PRO A 109 -3.18 -8.56 -10.08
CA PRO A 109 -2.47 -8.13 -11.30
C PRO A 109 -1.70 -6.83 -11.06
N PHE A 110 -0.62 -6.60 -11.81
CA PHE A 110 0.05 -5.30 -11.82
C PHE A 110 -0.50 -4.43 -12.95
N HIS A 111 -1.45 -3.57 -12.59
CA HIS A 111 -2.04 -2.57 -13.47
C HIS A 111 -2.03 -1.22 -12.76
N LEU A 112 -1.16 -0.32 -13.19
CA LEU A 112 -0.91 0.96 -12.52
C LEU A 112 -1.59 2.09 -13.30
N ARG A 113 -2.27 2.98 -12.57
CA ARG A 113 -2.75 4.25 -13.09
C ARG A 113 -2.28 5.43 -12.24
N VAL A 114 -1.90 6.52 -12.91
CA VAL A 114 -1.64 7.84 -12.33
C VAL A 114 -2.60 8.83 -12.95
N SER A 115 -3.46 9.46 -12.16
CA SER A 115 -4.51 10.32 -12.73
C SER A 115 -4.83 11.55 -11.88
N LYS A 116 -5.26 12.63 -12.57
CA LYS A 116 -5.75 13.88 -11.98
C LYS A 116 -6.48 14.72 -13.02
N ALA A 117 -7.71 15.15 -12.71
CA ALA A 117 -8.44 16.19 -13.45
C ALA A 117 -8.35 16.08 -14.99
N GLY A 118 -8.72 14.92 -15.55
CA GLY A 118 -8.70 14.68 -17.01
C GLY A 118 -7.35 14.23 -17.58
N LEU A 119 -6.29 14.21 -16.77
CA LEU A 119 -5.01 13.58 -17.10
C LEU A 119 -4.99 12.13 -16.58
N SER A 120 -4.47 11.21 -17.40
CA SER A 120 -4.27 9.81 -17.01
C SER A 120 -3.06 9.20 -17.70
N LEU A 121 -2.25 8.46 -16.94
CA LEU A 121 -1.22 7.54 -17.41
C LEU A 121 -1.55 6.17 -16.87
N GLU A 122 -1.68 5.18 -17.73
CA GLU A 122 -2.10 3.84 -17.35
C GLU A 122 -1.27 2.80 -18.08
N ARG A 123 -0.82 1.77 -17.37
CA ARG A 123 -0.18 0.60 -17.99
C ARG A 123 -0.32 -0.64 -17.12
N SER A 124 -0.59 -1.77 -17.78
CA SER A 124 -0.63 -3.10 -17.18
C SER A 124 0.56 -3.96 -17.61
N MET A 125 0.81 -5.03 -16.87
CA MET A 125 1.75 -6.09 -17.26
C MET A 125 1.00 -7.33 -17.73
N MET A 126 1.06 -7.59 -19.03
CA MET A 126 0.37 -8.70 -19.68
C MET A 126 1.35 -9.52 -20.52
N ASP A 127 1.18 -10.84 -20.52
CA ASP A 127 1.89 -11.77 -21.37
C ASP A 127 1.42 -11.55 -22.82
N PRO A 128 2.31 -11.17 -23.76
CA PRO A 128 1.92 -10.90 -25.13
C PRO A 128 1.45 -12.17 -25.88
N ALA A 129 1.86 -13.36 -25.45
CA ALA A 129 1.45 -14.61 -26.10
C ALA A 129 0.06 -15.06 -25.67
N THR A 130 -0.29 -14.87 -24.39
CA THR A 130 -1.55 -15.38 -23.81
C THR A 130 -2.59 -14.29 -23.55
N GLY A 131 -2.19 -13.02 -23.53
CA GLY A 131 -3.03 -11.89 -23.14
C GLY A 131 -3.43 -11.90 -21.66
N LYS A 132 -2.73 -12.67 -20.81
CA LYS A 132 -3.03 -12.79 -19.37
C LYS A 132 -2.08 -11.92 -18.53
N PRO A 133 -2.48 -11.47 -17.33
CA PRO A 133 -1.57 -10.74 -16.45
C PRO A 133 -0.32 -11.53 -16.09
N LEU A 134 0.83 -10.86 -16.10
CA LEU A 134 2.10 -11.46 -15.69
C LEU A 134 2.27 -11.42 -14.17
N ILE A 135 2.81 -12.50 -13.61
CA ILE A 135 3.31 -12.52 -12.24
C ILE A 135 4.77 -12.12 -12.30
N ASN A 136 5.13 -11.02 -11.63
CA ASN A 136 6.52 -10.62 -11.46
C ASN A 136 6.86 -10.61 -9.97
N LEU A 137 7.84 -11.40 -9.56
CA LEU A 137 8.21 -11.55 -8.16
C LEU A 137 8.76 -10.23 -7.61
N SER A 138 8.65 -10.05 -6.30
CA SER A 138 9.34 -8.95 -5.63
C SER A 138 10.86 -9.06 -5.83
N SER A 139 11.56 -7.94 -5.69
CA SER A 139 13.02 -7.90 -5.58
C SER A 139 13.51 -8.26 -4.16
N GLY A 140 12.62 -8.81 -3.34
CA GLY A 140 12.84 -9.24 -1.96
C GLY A 140 12.59 -8.17 -0.91
N GLN A 141 12.69 -8.60 0.35
CA GLN A 141 12.60 -7.72 1.51
C GLN A 141 13.86 -6.87 1.71
N LYS A 142 13.70 -5.55 1.87
CA LYS A 142 14.82 -4.63 2.12
C LYS A 142 14.44 -3.59 3.16
N ALA A 143 15.14 -3.57 4.31
CA ALA A 143 14.87 -2.58 5.34
C ALA A 143 14.97 -1.13 4.81
N ARG A 144 13.90 -0.35 4.98
CA ARG A 144 13.79 1.05 4.54
C ARG A 144 13.40 1.94 5.70
N MET A 145 14.26 1.97 6.71
CA MET A 145 14.05 2.77 7.93
C MET A 145 13.92 4.27 7.64
N ASP A 146 14.45 4.75 6.51
CA ASP A 146 14.31 6.11 6.02
C ASP A 146 12.85 6.49 5.67
N LEU A 147 11.98 5.50 5.43
CA LEU A 147 10.57 5.74 5.11
C LEU A 147 9.70 5.90 6.36
N VAL A 148 10.17 5.48 7.53
CA VAL A 148 9.38 5.49 8.76
C VAL A 148 9.05 6.94 9.22
N PRO A 149 10.01 7.88 9.24
CA PRO A 149 9.70 9.29 9.48
C PRO A 149 8.82 9.91 8.39
N ARG A 150 8.97 9.49 7.13
CA ARG A 150 8.15 9.96 5.99
C ARG A 150 6.69 9.50 6.10
N ALA A 151 6.46 8.34 6.71
CA ALA A 151 5.14 7.87 7.08
C ALA A 151 4.53 8.65 8.28
N GLY A 152 5.28 9.61 8.86
CA GLY A 152 4.86 10.39 10.02
C GLY A 152 5.14 9.73 11.37
N VAL A 153 5.89 8.62 11.38
CA VAL A 153 6.21 7.87 12.60
C VAL A 153 7.66 8.18 13.00
N ASN A 154 7.85 9.26 13.75
CA ASN A 154 9.18 9.67 14.21
C ASN A 154 9.62 8.91 15.48
N ASP A 155 8.65 8.55 16.33
CA ASP A 155 8.84 7.77 17.53
C ASP A 155 7.73 6.71 17.58
N VAL A 156 8.13 5.45 17.40
CA VAL A 156 7.21 4.32 17.35
C VAL A 156 6.54 4.08 18.71
N VAL A 157 7.27 4.29 19.81
CA VAL A 157 6.72 4.11 21.16
C VAL A 157 5.66 5.18 21.42
N GLN A 158 5.98 6.44 21.11
CA GLN A 158 5.02 7.54 21.24
C GLN A 158 3.79 7.34 20.35
N TYR A 159 3.98 6.92 19.08
CA TYR A 159 2.88 6.63 18.16
C TYR A 159 1.94 5.56 18.74
N ARG A 160 2.50 4.47 19.29
CA ARG A 160 1.72 3.39 19.90
C ARG A 160 0.98 3.84 21.15
N GLU A 161 1.62 4.59 22.05
CA GLU A 161 0.97 5.09 23.26
C GLU A 161 -0.16 6.08 22.93
N ALA A 162 0.03 6.95 21.93
CA ALA A 162 -1.03 7.84 21.45
C ALA A 162 -2.24 7.04 20.90
N ARG A 163 -1.98 6.01 20.09
CA ARG A 163 -3.02 5.12 19.54
C ARG A 163 -3.76 4.37 20.65
N ARG A 164 -3.02 3.84 21.63
CA ARG A 164 -3.56 3.15 22.81
C ARG A 164 -4.46 4.07 23.64
N ALA A 165 -4.02 5.29 23.92
CA ALA A 165 -4.81 6.27 24.67
C ALA A 165 -6.14 6.59 23.97
N GLN A 166 -6.10 6.81 22.65
CA GLN A 166 -7.30 7.06 21.87
C GLN A 166 -8.26 5.85 21.85
N LEU A 167 -7.74 4.62 21.77
CA LEU A 167 -8.56 3.40 21.85
C LEU A 167 -9.22 3.24 23.22
N ALA A 168 -8.46 3.47 24.30
CA ALA A 168 -8.98 3.38 25.66
C ALA A 168 -10.10 4.40 25.92
N GLN A 169 -9.92 5.64 25.44
CA GLN A 169 -10.96 6.67 25.51
C GLN A 169 -12.23 6.26 24.75
N ALA A 170 -12.08 5.75 23.53
CA ALA A 170 -13.20 5.30 22.72
C ALA A 170 -13.93 4.09 23.34
N GLU A 171 -13.20 3.11 23.88
CA GLU A 171 -13.79 1.94 24.54
C GLU A 171 -14.60 2.33 25.78
N ALA A 172 -14.10 3.29 26.56
CA ALA A 172 -14.78 3.80 27.75
C ALA A 172 -16.11 4.49 27.40
N ALA A 173 -16.15 5.23 26.28
CA ALA A 173 -17.32 5.96 25.81
C ALA A 173 -18.32 5.10 25.00
N GLU A 174 -17.91 3.94 24.49
CA GLU A 174 -18.76 3.09 23.64
C GLU A 174 -19.80 2.29 24.46
N THR A 175 -21.03 2.32 23.94
CA THR A 175 -22.21 1.66 24.54
C THR A 175 -22.67 0.45 23.74
N ASP A 176 -22.39 0.39 22.44
CA ASP A 176 -22.71 -0.79 21.64
C ASP A 176 -21.77 -1.96 22.02
N PRO A 177 -22.30 -3.11 22.46
CA PRO A 177 -21.47 -4.20 22.96
C PRO A 177 -20.55 -4.81 21.90
N LYS A 178 -20.94 -4.80 20.62
CA LYS A 178 -20.11 -5.35 19.53
C LYS A 178 -18.94 -4.44 19.22
N ARG A 179 -19.18 -3.13 19.12
CA ARG A 179 -18.13 -2.12 18.93
C ARG A 179 -17.20 -2.05 20.12
N LYS A 180 -17.74 -2.11 21.34
CA LYS A 180 -16.94 -2.14 22.57
C LYS A 180 -16.02 -3.36 22.62
N PHE A 181 -16.53 -4.54 22.26
CA PHE A 181 -15.68 -5.74 22.13
C PHE A 181 -14.57 -5.53 21.08
N GLY A 182 -14.89 -4.94 19.93
CA GLY A 182 -13.90 -4.63 18.89
C GLY A 182 -12.79 -3.69 19.39
N LEU A 183 -13.15 -2.60 20.07
CA LEU A 183 -12.20 -1.67 20.68
C LEU A 183 -11.35 -2.34 21.75
N SER A 184 -11.96 -3.18 22.61
CA SER A 184 -11.24 -3.95 23.64
C SER A 184 -10.22 -4.91 23.02
N LYS A 185 -10.60 -5.63 21.97
CA LYS A 185 -9.69 -6.53 21.24
C LYS A 185 -8.50 -5.77 20.65
N ARG A 186 -8.76 -4.61 20.04
CA ARG A 186 -7.69 -3.73 19.52
C ARG A 186 -6.81 -3.22 20.66
N LEU A 187 -7.38 -2.70 21.74
CA LEU A 187 -6.59 -2.17 22.87
C LEU A 187 -5.63 -3.22 23.45
N LYS A 188 -6.04 -4.49 23.51
CA LYS A 188 -5.19 -5.61 23.95
C LYS A 188 -3.97 -5.85 23.05
N SER A 189 -4.05 -5.56 21.74
CA SER A 189 -2.89 -5.67 20.85
C SER A 189 -1.84 -4.56 21.13
N PHE A 190 -2.24 -3.46 21.78
CA PHE A 190 -1.35 -2.40 22.25
C PHE A 190 -0.86 -2.62 23.68
N ALA A 191 -0.90 -3.85 24.21
CA ALA A 191 -0.29 -4.16 25.50
C ALA A 191 1.20 -3.74 25.51
N PRO A 192 1.76 -3.34 26.68
CA PRO A 192 3.16 -2.97 26.78
C PRO A 192 4.04 -4.13 26.32
N VAL A 193 4.85 -3.89 25.29
CA VAL A 193 5.88 -4.81 24.83
C VAL A 193 7.22 -4.08 24.87
N SER A 194 8.32 -4.80 25.07
CA SER A 194 9.65 -4.20 25.02
C SER A 194 9.93 -3.60 23.64
N GLU A 195 10.75 -2.55 23.57
CA GLU A 195 11.09 -1.85 22.32
C GLU A 195 11.59 -2.81 21.22
N LYS A 196 12.43 -3.78 21.59
CA LYS A 196 12.91 -4.85 20.69
C LYS A 196 11.77 -5.71 20.10
N ASN A 197 10.71 -5.93 20.86
CA ASN A 197 9.53 -6.67 20.40
C ASN A 197 8.58 -5.81 19.55
N VAL A 198 8.57 -4.48 19.77
CA VAL A 198 7.81 -3.54 18.93
C VAL A 198 8.33 -3.55 17.49
N LEU A 199 9.65 -3.47 17.29
CA LEU A 199 10.27 -3.38 15.97
C LEU A 199 10.08 -4.65 15.12
N MET A 200 10.17 -5.84 15.70
CA MET A 200 10.17 -7.08 14.89
C MET A 200 8.81 -7.76 14.76
N TRP A 201 7.91 -7.61 15.76
CA TRP A 201 6.68 -8.42 15.84
C TRP A 201 5.49 -7.66 16.46
N GLY A 202 5.60 -6.34 16.62
CA GLY A 202 4.56 -5.51 17.23
C GLY A 202 3.48 -5.09 16.22
N PRO A 203 2.23 -4.84 16.65
CA PRO A 203 1.14 -4.48 15.75
C PRO A 203 1.31 -3.13 15.04
N VAL A 204 2.34 -2.34 15.36
CA VAL A 204 2.63 -1.07 14.66
C VAL A 204 4.08 -0.60 14.91
N PRO A 205 4.76 -0.06 13.88
CA PRO A 205 4.76 -0.55 12.51
C PRO A 205 5.56 -1.86 12.49
N ALA A 206 4.95 -2.93 11.99
CA ALA A 206 5.74 -4.07 11.55
C ALA A 206 6.56 -3.63 10.35
N PHE A 207 7.87 -3.74 10.50
CA PHE A 207 8.85 -3.40 9.48
C PHE A 207 8.94 -4.50 8.42
N ILE A 208 7.80 -4.80 7.80
CA ILE A 208 7.75 -5.60 6.58
C ILE A 208 8.01 -4.63 5.45
N PHE A 209 9.01 -4.94 4.64
CA PHE A 209 9.54 -4.02 3.67
C PHE A 209 9.69 -4.73 2.32
N VAL A 210 8.68 -4.70 1.45
CA VAL A 210 8.76 -5.39 0.15
C VAL A 210 9.10 -4.40 -0.95
N GLN A 211 10.16 -4.68 -1.70
CA GLN A 211 10.59 -3.87 -2.83
C GLN A 211 10.25 -4.56 -4.15
N TYR A 212 9.77 -3.79 -5.12
CA TYR A 212 9.42 -4.23 -6.46
C TYR A 212 10.18 -3.42 -7.51
N ASP A 213 10.59 -4.09 -8.57
CA ASP A 213 11.23 -3.48 -9.75
C ASP A 213 10.64 -4.13 -11.01
N TYR A 214 9.64 -3.45 -11.58
CA TYR A 214 8.80 -3.97 -12.64
C TYR A 214 9.03 -3.20 -13.93
N GLN A 215 9.48 -3.91 -14.96
CA GLN A 215 9.53 -3.39 -16.33
C GLN A 215 8.25 -3.78 -17.07
N MET A 216 7.45 -2.78 -17.42
CA MET A 216 6.18 -2.93 -18.14
C MET A 216 6.42 -2.74 -19.63
N THR A 217 6.39 -3.84 -20.39
CA THR A 217 6.64 -3.84 -21.84
C THR A 217 5.35 -3.95 -22.65
N THR A 218 4.39 -4.74 -22.19
CA THR A 218 3.14 -5.01 -22.91
C THR A 218 1.94 -5.02 -21.96
N PRO A 219 0.80 -4.43 -22.36
CA PRO A 219 0.54 -3.69 -23.59
C PRO A 219 1.24 -2.31 -23.62
N ALA A 220 1.02 -1.56 -24.70
CA ALA A 220 1.39 -0.15 -24.77
C ALA A 220 0.68 0.64 -23.67
N GLY A 221 1.35 1.68 -23.17
CA GLY A 221 0.75 2.60 -22.20
C GLY A 221 -0.43 3.38 -22.80
N VAL A 222 -1.37 3.74 -21.95
CA VAL A 222 -2.49 4.62 -22.30
C VAL A 222 -2.23 5.99 -21.69
N VAL A 223 -2.33 7.03 -22.52
CA VAL A 223 -2.15 8.42 -22.12
C VAL A 223 -3.40 9.21 -22.48
N ILE A 224 -3.97 9.89 -21.49
CA ILE A 224 -5.03 10.88 -21.68
C ILE A 224 -4.46 12.22 -21.24
N ASP A 225 -4.26 13.12 -22.20
CA ASP A 225 -3.77 14.48 -21.98
C ASP A 225 -4.34 15.44 -23.03
N PRO A 226 -5.56 15.96 -22.83
CA PRO A 226 -6.21 16.85 -23.80
C PRO A 226 -5.50 18.21 -23.93
N THR A 227 -4.65 18.57 -22.97
CA THR A 227 -3.98 19.87 -22.91
C THR A 227 -2.55 19.86 -23.42
N GLY A 228 -1.96 18.67 -23.65
CA GLY A 228 -0.54 18.51 -23.94
C GLY A 228 0.38 18.86 -22.75
N ALA A 229 -0.16 18.87 -21.52
CA ALA A 229 0.56 19.27 -20.32
C ALA A 229 1.62 18.27 -19.87
N LEU A 230 1.56 17.02 -20.35
CA LEU A 230 2.51 15.95 -20.03
C LEU A 230 3.71 15.91 -21.00
N GLY A 231 3.60 16.60 -22.15
CA GLY A 231 4.54 16.46 -23.25
C GLY A 231 4.38 15.12 -23.99
N ALA A 232 5.36 14.80 -24.83
CA ALA A 232 5.37 13.53 -25.57
C ALA A 232 5.81 12.39 -24.64
N ILE A 233 4.99 11.34 -24.58
CA ILE A 233 5.29 10.10 -23.84
C ILE A 233 5.30 8.95 -24.83
N ASP A 234 6.40 8.20 -24.87
CA ASP A 234 6.46 6.97 -25.66
C ASP A 234 5.68 5.86 -24.97
N THR A 235 4.50 5.57 -25.52
CA THR A 235 3.62 4.49 -25.03
C THR A 235 4.10 3.09 -25.41
N GLN A 236 4.96 2.96 -26.43
CA GLN A 236 5.43 1.67 -26.94
C GLN A 236 6.69 1.21 -26.20
N ALA A 237 7.60 2.15 -25.91
CA ALA A 237 8.79 1.85 -25.13
C ALA A 237 8.44 1.37 -23.70
N PRO A 238 9.29 0.55 -23.05
CA PRO A 238 9.02 0.05 -21.71
C PRO A 238 8.90 1.18 -20.67
N TRP A 239 8.00 1.01 -19.72
CA TRP A 239 7.93 1.86 -18.52
C TRP A 239 8.48 1.08 -17.33
N ASN A 240 9.23 1.72 -16.45
CA ASN A 240 9.80 1.07 -15.27
C ASN A 240 9.13 1.59 -14.00
N ALA A 241 8.56 0.69 -13.20
CA ALA A 241 8.00 0.99 -11.90
C ALA A 241 8.87 0.36 -10.80
N GLN A 242 9.46 1.20 -9.98
CA GLN A 242 10.21 0.80 -8.79
C GLN A 242 9.47 1.29 -7.57
N PHE A 243 9.00 0.38 -6.72
CA PHE A 243 8.19 0.80 -5.59
C PHE A 243 8.37 -0.10 -4.38
N PHE A 244 7.89 0.43 -3.28
CA PHE A 244 8.00 -0.09 -1.96
C PHE A 244 6.61 -0.11 -1.33
N LEU A 245 6.26 -1.22 -0.69
CA LEU A 245 5.07 -1.34 0.15
C LEU A 245 5.49 -1.92 1.51
N GLY A 246 5.17 -1.23 2.60
CA GLY A 246 5.56 -1.68 3.93
C GLY A 246 5.20 -0.70 5.03
N CYS A 247 6.04 -0.57 6.08
CA CYS A 247 5.73 0.24 7.28
C CYS A 247 4.33 -0.07 7.82
N TRP A 248 4.06 -1.36 8.03
CA TRP A 248 2.71 -1.87 8.16
C TRP A 248 2.12 -1.63 9.56
N ASP A 249 0.98 -0.95 9.62
CA ASP A 249 0.14 -0.81 10.81
C ASP A 249 -0.95 -1.90 10.79
N ALA A 250 -0.76 -2.94 11.58
CA ALA A 250 -1.66 -4.09 11.64
C ALA A 250 -3.04 -3.73 12.19
N ASP A 251 -3.09 -2.79 13.12
CA ASP A 251 -4.34 -2.33 13.70
C ASP A 251 -5.12 -1.47 12.71
N ALA A 252 -4.45 -0.65 11.91
CA ALA A 252 -5.11 0.15 10.87
C ALA A 252 -5.37 -0.63 9.57
N LEU A 253 -4.75 -1.81 9.40
CA LEU A 253 -4.69 -2.56 8.13
C LEU A 253 -4.12 -1.71 6.99
N CYS A 254 -3.16 -0.85 7.31
CA CYS A 254 -2.58 0.11 6.39
C CYS A 254 -1.07 -0.04 6.31
N GLY A 255 -0.49 0.31 5.17
CA GLY A 255 0.96 0.42 4.99
C GLY A 255 1.32 1.71 4.26
N PHE A 256 2.60 2.04 4.24
CA PHE A 256 3.14 3.16 3.49
C PHE A 256 3.71 2.67 2.15
N ALA A 257 3.36 3.38 1.09
CA ALA A 257 3.89 3.19 -0.24
C ALA A 257 4.89 4.30 -0.57
N SER A 258 5.98 3.95 -1.24
CA SER A 258 6.87 4.92 -1.88
C SER A 258 7.42 4.33 -3.16
N GLY A 259 7.54 5.11 -4.22
CA GLY A 259 8.07 4.58 -5.47
C GLY A 259 8.31 5.63 -6.52
N ARG A 260 8.64 5.12 -7.70
CA ARG A 260 8.96 5.84 -8.90
C ARG A 260 8.37 5.12 -10.10
N LEU A 261 7.83 5.89 -11.03
CA LEU A 261 7.47 5.45 -12.37
C LEU A 261 8.28 6.28 -13.38
N THR A 262 8.96 5.61 -14.30
CA THR A 262 9.73 6.24 -15.38
C THR A 262 9.20 5.78 -16.73
N THR A 263 8.74 6.71 -17.56
CA THR A 263 8.46 6.48 -18.98
C THR A 263 9.75 6.68 -19.78
N ALA A 264 9.89 6.01 -20.92
CA ALA A 264 10.91 6.38 -21.89
C ALA A 264 10.70 7.82 -22.42
#